data_AF-A0A7J2Y9N5-F1
#
_entry.id   AF-A0A7J2Y9N5-F1
#
_cell.length_a   1.000
_cell.length_b   1.000
_cell.length_c   1.000
_cell.angle_alpha   90.00
_cell.angle_beta   90.00
_cell.angle_gamma   90.00
#
_symmetry.space_group_name_H-M   'P 1'
#
loop_
_entity.id
_entity.type
_entity.pdbx_description
1 polymer ?
#
loop_
_entity_poly.entity_id
_entity_poly.type
_entity_poly.pdbx_seq_one_letter_code
_entity_poly.pdbx_strand_id
1 'polypeptide(L)'
;MPDLIKRYKRIHPGCTNKEIMDLVNAIKENKYWNVLPKEKDTVYVVALTRARIKVNNDNVVRVTHFGKILVDREIAKLCSRGKILLAIRENSHFRGKYVITWPAFLNIMRTDPELFYHSLITNDVKELIGVKQAKEIMSS
;
A
#
# COMPACT_ATOMS: atom_id res chain seq x y z
N MET A 1 1.98 -15.67 17.36
CA MET A 1 0.93 -14.80 16.74
C MET A 1 0.72 -13.47 17.47
N PRO A 2 0.65 -13.43 18.82
CA PRO A 2 0.50 -12.18 19.57
C PRO A 2 1.55 -11.12 19.23
N ASP A 3 2.76 -11.56 18.86
CA ASP A 3 3.89 -10.66 18.58
C ASP A 3 3.70 -9.79 17.35
N LEU A 4 3.05 -10.29 16.29
CA LEU A 4 2.76 -9.50 15.09
C LEU A 4 1.67 -8.47 15.39
N ILE A 5 0.63 -8.85 16.11
CA ILE A 5 -0.45 -7.93 16.53
C ILE A 5 0.14 -6.83 17.42
N LYS A 6 0.91 -7.20 18.45
CA LYS A 6 1.60 -6.24 19.34
C LYS A 6 2.58 -5.34 18.60
N ARG A 7 3.28 -5.87 17.59
CA ARG A 7 4.17 -5.08 16.73
C ARG A 7 3.40 -4.05 15.92
N TYR A 8 2.37 -4.45 15.19
CA TYR A 8 1.62 -3.52 14.33
C TYR A 8 0.78 -2.53 15.13
N LYS A 9 0.28 -2.93 16.30
CA LYS A 9 -0.38 -2.01 17.23
C LYS A 9 0.56 -0.89 17.72
N ARG A 10 1.86 -1.17 17.91
CA ARG A 10 2.86 -0.13 18.22
C ARG A 10 3.13 0.81 17.04
N ILE A 11 3.09 0.30 15.81
CA ILE A 11 3.31 1.11 14.59
C ILE A 11 2.07 1.95 14.25
N HIS A 12 0.88 1.43 14.54
CA HIS A 12 -0.42 2.05 14.27
C HIS A 12 -1.25 2.14 15.55
N PRO A 13 -0.86 2.99 16.53
CA PRO A 13 -1.52 3.04 17.83
C PRO A 13 -3.01 3.39 17.74
N GLY A 14 -3.40 4.20 16.75
CA GLY A 14 -4.78 4.59 16.48
C GLY A 14 -5.68 3.51 15.87
N CYS A 15 -5.14 2.36 15.45
CA CYS A 15 -5.97 1.26 14.92
C CYS A 15 -6.49 0.36 16.03
N THR A 16 -7.74 -0.08 15.94
CA THR A 16 -8.33 -1.12 16.79
C THR A 16 -7.62 -2.47 16.63
N ASN A 17 -7.78 -3.39 17.59
CA ASN A 17 -7.21 -4.73 17.48
C ASN A 17 -7.75 -5.49 16.25
N LYS A 18 -9.03 -5.27 15.90
CA LYS A 18 -9.65 -5.84 14.70
C LYS A 18 -8.94 -5.37 13.43
N GLU A 19 -8.74 -4.07 13.28
CA GLU A 19 -8.02 -3.50 12.13
C GLU A 19 -6.58 -3.98 12.02
N ILE A 20 -5.89 -4.18 13.15
CA ILE A 20 -4.55 -4.78 13.15
C ILE A 20 -4.61 -6.26 12.74
N MET A 21 -5.61 -7.00 13.20
CA MET A 21 -5.80 -8.40 12.83
C MET A 21 -6.11 -8.55 11.35
N ASP A 22 -6.88 -7.62 10.76
CA ASP A 22 -7.15 -7.58 9.32
C ASP A 22 -5.86 -7.42 8.50
N LEU A 23 -4.93 -6.56 8.93
CA LEU A 23 -3.61 -6.45 8.30
C LEU A 23 -2.81 -7.76 8.39
N VAL A 24 -2.80 -8.37 9.57
CA VAL A 24 -2.07 -9.62 9.79
C VAL A 24 -2.66 -10.74 8.92
N ASN A 25 -3.98 -10.82 8.82
CA ASN A 25 -4.66 -11.80 7.99
C ASN A 25 -4.42 -11.53 6.51
N ALA A 26 -4.43 -10.27 6.06
CA ALA A 26 -4.06 -9.91 4.69
C ALA A 26 -2.65 -10.38 4.30
N ILE A 27 -1.68 -10.24 5.22
CA ILE A 27 -0.32 -10.74 5.01
C ILE A 27 -0.29 -12.27 4.91
N LYS A 28 -1.01 -12.97 5.78
CA LYS A 28 -1.02 -14.46 5.82
C LYS A 28 -1.71 -15.08 4.63
N GLU A 29 -2.89 -14.55 4.30
CA GLU A 29 -3.76 -15.03 3.22
C GLU A 29 -3.32 -14.47 1.86
N ASN A 30 -2.17 -13.77 1.80
CA ASN A 30 -1.59 -13.27 0.57
C ASN A 30 -2.55 -12.35 -0.22
N LYS A 31 -3.31 -11.49 0.50
CA LYS A 31 -4.38 -10.66 -0.06
C LYS A 31 -3.87 -9.50 -0.90
N TYR A 32 -4.71 -9.07 -1.83
CA TYR A 32 -4.59 -7.83 -2.59
C TYR A 32 -6.00 -7.30 -2.87
N TRP A 33 -6.11 -6.05 -3.32
CA TRP A 33 -7.37 -5.43 -3.70
C TRP A 33 -7.22 -4.74 -5.05
N ASN A 34 -8.19 -4.90 -5.94
CA ASN A 34 -8.26 -4.07 -7.14
C ASN A 34 -8.73 -2.68 -6.73
N VAL A 35 -8.14 -1.65 -7.31
CA VAL A 35 -8.54 -0.26 -7.07
C VAL A 35 -9.81 0.05 -7.85
N LEU A 36 -9.83 -0.34 -9.12
CA LEU A 36 -10.97 -0.21 -10.01
C LEU A 36 -11.55 -1.61 -10.25
N PRO A 37 -12.86 -1.84 -10.00
CA PRO A 37 -13.45 -3.16 -10.19
C PRO A 37 -13.35 -3.70 -11.62
N LYS A 38 -13.34 -2.79 -12.60
CA LYS A 38 -13.30 -3.11 -14.04
C LYS A 38 -11.88 -3.17 -14.61
N GLU A 39 -10.90 -2.56 -13.93
CA GLU A 39 -9.51 -2.48 -14.42
C GLU A 39 -8.55 -3.18 -13.45
N LYS A 40 -7.94 -4.28 -13.91
CA LYS A 40 -7.01 -5.09 -13.10
C LYS A 40 -5.57 -4.61 -13.15
N ASP A 41 -5.35 -3.42 -13.70
CA ASP A 41 -4.03 -2.85 -13.88
C ASP A 41 -3.59 -1.98 -12.71
N THR A 42 -4.50 -1.73 -11.76
CA THR A 42 -4.20 -0.95 -10.56
C THR A 42 -4.65 -1.71 -9.31
N VAL A 43 -3.71 -1.99 -8.41
CA VAL A 43 -3.94 -2.83 -7.24
C VAL A 43 -3.31 -2.26 -5.96
N TYR A 44 -3.93 -2.54 -4.82
CA TYR A 44 -3.33 -2.40 -3.50
C TYR A 44 -2.74 -3.73 -3.04
N VAL A 45 -1.47 -3.71 -2.61
CA VAL A 45 -0.75 -4.88 -2.10
C VAL A 45 -0.04 -4.55 -0.79
N VAL A 46 0.18 -5.55 0.08
CA VAL A 46 0.90 -5.34 1.34
C VAL A 46 2.39 -5.60 1.13
N ALA A 47 3.23 -4.63 1.48
CA ALA A 47 4.67 -4.80 1.50
C ALA A 47 5.07 -5.80 2.60
N LEU A 48 5.85 -6.82 2.23
CA LEU A 48 6.35 -7.88 3.11
C LEU A 48 7.79 -7.64 3.58
N THR A 49 8.53 -6.79 2.86
CA THR A 49 9.91 -6.41 3.15
C THR A 49 10.12 -4.91 3.02
N ARG A 50 11.30 -4.45 3.44
CA ARG A 50 11.85 -3.17 2.96
C ARG A 50 12.37 -3.36 1.54
N ALA A 51 12.32 -2.32 0.72
CA ALA A 51 12.77 -2.35 -0.67
C ALA A 51 14.28 -2.05 -0.79
N ARG A 52 15.12 -2.88 -0.17
CA ARG A 52 16.57 -2.62 -0.06
C ARG A 52 17.40 -3.17 -1.22
N ILE A 53 16.85 -4.13 -1.95
CA ILE A 53 17.56 -4.82 -3.03
C ILE A 53 17.39 -4.00 -4.29
N LYS A 54 18.48 -3.58 -4.90
CA LYS A 54 18.47 -2.86 -6.18
C LYS A 54 18.57 -3.84 -7.34
N VAL A 55 17.78 -3.63 -8.39
CA VAL A 55 17.86 -4.34 -9.67
C VAL A 55 17.81 -3.28 -10.77
N ASN A 56 18.88 -3.15 -11.53
CA ASN A 56 19.08 -2.05 -12.48
C ASN A 56 18.94 -0.69 -11.78
N ASN A 57 18.01 0.16 -12.24
CA ASN A 57 17.72 1.47 -11.66
C ASN A 57 16.60 1.46 -10.61
N ASP A 58 15.98 0.31 -10.38
CA ASP A 58 14.86 0.14 -9.46
C ASP A 58 15.24 -0.64 -8.21
N ASN A 59 14.34 -0.60 -7.23
CA ASN A 59 14.40 -1.42 -6.04
C ASN A 59 13.29 -2.47 -6.07
N VAL A 60 13.57 -3.63 -5.48
CA VAL A 60 12.63 -4.73 -5.39
C VAL A 60 12.03 -4.79 -4.00
N VAL A 61 10.71 -4.88 -3.95
CA VAL A 61 9.94 -5.11 -2.72
C VAL A 61 9.16 -6.41 -2.85
N ARG A 62 9.22 -7.25 -1.81
CA ARG A 62 8.32 -8.41 -1.73
C ARG A 62 6.95 -7.94 -1.30
N VAL A 63 5.92 -8.42 -1.98
CA VAL A 63 4.53 -8.03 -1.72
C VAL A 63 3.63 -9.26 -1.64
N THR A 64 2.44 -9.07 -1.09
CA THR A 64 1.38 -10.06 -1.20
C THR A 64 0.91 -10.21 -2.65
N HIS A 65 0.35 -11.39 -2.95
CA HIS A 65 -0.17 -11.87 -4.22
C HIS A 65 0.86 -12.01 -5.35
N PHE A 66 1.56 -10.95 -5.69
CA PHE A 66 2.45 -10.87 -6.87
C PHE A 66 3.91 -11.23 -6.59
N GLY A 67 4.26 -11.56 -5.34
CA GLY A 67 5.60 -12.00 -4.96
C GLY A 67 6.62 -10.88 -4.86
N LYS A 68 7.00 -10.27 -5.99
CA LYS A 68 7.97 -9.16 -6.08
C LYS A 68 7.49 -8.13 -7.09
N ILE A 69 7.61 -6.85 -6.74
CA ILE A 69 7.36 -5.73 -7.67
C ILE A 69 8.52 -4.75 -7.62
N LEU A 70 8.64 -3.95 -8.68
CA LEU A 70 9.61 -2.87 -8.78
C LEU A 70 9.05 -1.59 -8.15
N VAL A 71 9.92 -0.81 -7.55
CA VAL A 71 9.64 0.54 -7.05
C VAL A 71 10.85 1.41 -7.34
N ASP A 72 10.62 2.70 -7.58
CA ASP A 72 11.73 3.65 -7.69
C ASP A 72 12.45 3.84 -6.33
N ARG A 73 13.55 4.57 -6.37
CA ARG A 73 14.40 4.81 -5.19
C ARG A 73 13.67 5.55 -4.07
N GLU A 74 12.77 6.47 -4.40
CA GLU A 74 12.12 7.32 -3.40
C GLU A 74 11.01 6.55 -2.68
N ILE A 75 10.18 5.82 -3.43
CA ILE A 75 9.21 4.85 -2.90
C ILE A 75 9.89 3.76 -2.08
N ALA A 76 11.07 3.32 -2.50
CA ALA A 76 11.81 2.28 -1.78
C ALA A 76 12.18 2.69 -0.34
N LYS A 77 12.50 3.96 -0.11
CA LYS A 77 12.82 4.49 1.23
C LYS A 77 11.62 4.43 2.17
N LEU A 78 10.42 4.56 1.61
CA LEU A 78 9.14 4.57 2.33
C LEU A 78 8.61 3.16 2.59
N CYS A 79 9.05 2.18 1.80
CA CYS A 79 8.63 0.79 1.90
C CYS A 79 9.06 0.14 3.22
N SER A 80 8.08 -0.38 3.95
CA SER A 80 8.32 -1.20 5.13
C SER A 80 7.21 -2.22 5.31
N ARG A 81 7.51 -3.33 5.99
CA ARG A 81 6.58 -4.43 6.17
C ARG A 81 5.27 -3.95 6.80
N GLY A 82 4.13 -4.25 6.17
CA GLY A 82 2.78 -3.86 6.61
C GLY A 82 2.31 -2.51 6.06
N LYS A 83 3.13 -1.79 5.29
CA LYS A 83 2.64 -0.69 4.45
C LYS A 83 1.91 -1.25 3.23
N ILE A 84 1.00 -0.45 2.69
CA ILE A 84 0.31 -0.75 1.44
C ILE A 84 1.05 -0.07 0.30
N LEU A 85 1.18 -0.74 -0.82
CA LEU A 85 1.63 -0.15 -2.07
C LEU A 85 0.46 -0.09 -3.03
N LEU A 86 0.25 1.08 -3.62
CA LEU A 86 -0.55 1.22 -4.83
C LEU A 86 0.38 0.88 -5.99
N ALA A 87 0.09 -0.22 -6.68
CA ALA A 87 0.88 -0.70 -7.79
C ALA A 87 0.08 -0.63 -9.09
N ILE A 88 0.74 -0.12 -10.13
CA ILE A 88 0.19 0.03 -11.48
C ILE A 88 0.94 -0.92 -12.40
N ARG A 89 0.23 -1.60 -13.29
CA ARG A 89 0.81 -2.46 -14.31
C ARG A 89 1.50 -1.59 -15.36
N GLU A 90 2.79 -1.84 -15.56
CA GLU A 90 3.60 -1.29 -16.64
C GLU A 90 4.12 -2.45 -17.49
N ASN A 91 3.70 -2.52 -18.76
CA ASN A 91 3.96 -3.64 -19.64
C ASN A 91 3.48 -4.97 -19.00
N SER A 92 4.39 -5.90 -18.71
CA SER A 92 4.12 -7.21 -18.13
C SER A 92 4.28 -7.29 -16.61
N HIS A 93 4.65 -6.20 -15.92
CA HIS A 93 4.98 -6.22 -14.49
C HIS A 93 4.24 -5.12 -13.72
N PHE A 94 4.02 -5.33 -12.41
CA PHE A 94 3.52 -4.28 -11.53
C PHE A 94 4.66 -3.42 -10.99
N ARG A 95 4.42 -2.12 -10.90
CA ARG A 95 5.31 -1.15 -10.27
C ARG A 95 4.60 -0.40 -9.17
N GLY A 96 5.17 -0.38 -7.97
CA GLY A 96 4.64 0.40 -6.86
C GLY A 96 4.91 1.89 -7.08
N LYS A 97 3.85 2.69 -7.09
CA LYS A 97 3.88 4.13 -7.35
C LYS A 97 3.68 4.96 -6.10
N TYR A 98 2.97 4.43 -5.11
CA TYR A 98 2.70 5.14 -3.86
C TYR A 98 2.74 4.20 -2.67
N VAL A 99 3.17 4.72 -1.53
CA VAL A 99 3.14 4.02 -0.24
C VAL A 99 2.01 4.58 0.61
N ILE A 100 1.09 3.73 1.04
CA ILE A 100 -0.06 4.09 1.84
C ILE A 100 0.09 3.46 3.22
N THR A 101 -0.18 4.23 4.27
CA THR A 101 -0.23 3.68 5.63
C THR A 101 -1.47 2.82 5.83
N TRP A 102 -1.39 1.75 6.62
CA TRP A 102 -2.55 0.89 6.89
C TRP A 102 -3.81 1.67 7.34
N PRO A 103 -3.74 2.63 8.28
CA PRO A 103 -4.93 3.40 8.66
C PRO A 103 -5.48 4.28 7.52
N ALA A 104 -4.60 4.82 6.65
CA ALA A 104 -5.03 5.58 5.48
C ALA A 104 -5.75 4.67 4.47
N PHE A 105 -5.18 3.49 4.22
CA PHE A 105 -5.80 2.48 3.36
C PHE A 105 -7.19 2.09 3.86
N LEU A 106 -7.36 1.83 5.16
CA LEU A 106 -8.68 1.53 5.73
C LEU A 106 -9.69 2.67 5.52
N ASN A 107 -9.27 3.94 5.63
CA ASN A 107 -10.16 5.07 5.37
C ASN A 107 -10.55 5.17 3.89
N ILE A 108 -9.59 4.95 2.98
CA ILE A 108 -9.83 4.92 1.53
C ILE A 108 -10.86 3.83 1.20
N MET A 109 -10.63 2.60 1.68
CA MET A 109 -11.51 1.45 1.41
C MET A 109 -12.92 1.58 2.02
N ARG A 110 -13.09 2.42 3.04
CA ARG A 110 -14.41 2.71 3.66
C ARG A 110 -15.17 3.81 2.96
N THR A 111 -14.47 4.67 2.20
CA THR A 111 -15.05 5.86 1.60
C THR A 111 -15.31 5.59 0.12
N ASP A 112 -14.28 5.75 -0.71
CA ASP A 112 -14.35 5.49 -2.15
C ASP A 112 -12.92 5.30 -2.70
N PRO A 113 -12.52 4.05 -3.00
CA PRO A 113 -11.19 3.76 -3.54
C PRO A 113 -10.99 4.26 -4.98
N GLU A 114 -12.07 4.36 -5.77
CA GLU A 114 -12.03 4.82 -7.16
C GLU A 114 -11.85 6.33 -7.23
N LEU A 115 -12.67 7.08 -6.48
CA LEU A 115 -12.50 8.52 -6.34
C LEU A 115 -11.10 8.89 -5.84
N PHE A 116 -10.62 8.19 -4.79
CA PHE A 116 -9.27 8.42 -4.28
C PHE A 116 -8.20 8.25 -5.35
N TYR A 117 -8.30 7.21 -6.18
CA TYR A 117 -7.36 6.97 -7.27
C TYR A 117 -7.41 8.08 -8.33
N HIS A 118 -8.60 8.49 -8.76
CA HIS A 118 -8.76 9.58 -9.73
C HIS A 118 -8.22 10.91 -9.21
N SER A 119 -8.46 11.25 -7.94
CA SER A 119 -7.88 12.45 -7.32
C SER A 119 -6.36 12.33 -7.17
N LEU A 120 -5.82 11.13 -6.93
CA LEU A 120 -4.39 10.91 -6.80
C LEU A 120 -3.63 11.12 -8.11
N ILE A 121 -4.13 10.55 -9.22
CA ILE A 121 -3.49 10.68 -10.54
C ILE A 121 -3.56 12.11 -11.08
N THR A 122 -4.56 12.89 -10.67
CA THR A 122 -4.78 14.26 -11.17
C THR A 122 -3.91 15.29 -10.45
N ASN A 123 -3.59 15.05 -9.16
CA ASN A 123 -2.97 16.06 -8.29
C ASN A 123 -1.45 15.90 -8.09
N ASP A 124 -0.78 15.01 -8.84
CA ASP A 124 0.67 14.72 -8.74
C ASP A 124 1.17 14.62 -7.28
N VAL A 125 0.45 13.84 -6.48
CA VAL A 125 0.61 13.85 -5.03
C VAL A 125 1.83 13.06 -4.56
N LYS A 126 2.36 13.43 -3.40
CA LYS A 126 3.53 12.84 -2.74
C LYS A 126 3.45 11.31 -2.58
N GLU A 127 4.63 10.70 -2.65
CA GLU A 127 4.95 9.27 -2.58
C GLU A 127 4.48 8.53 -1.30
N LEU A 128 4.27 9.22 -0.16
CA LEU A 128 3.74 8.66 1.09
C LEU A 128 2.38 9.27 1.45
N ILE A 129 1.36 8.42 1.56
CA ILE A 129 -0.01 8.81 1.91
C ILE A 129 -0.35 8.33 3.33
N GLY A 130 -0.40 9.29 4.24
CA GLY A 130 -0.94 9.15 5.59
C GLY A 130 -2.44 9.44 5.65
N VAL A 131 -3.02 9.33 6.85
CA VAL A 131 -4.47 9.56 7.06
C VAL A 131 -4.88 10.99 6.68
N LYS A 132 -4.07 11.98 7.05
CA LYS A 132 -4.34 13.40 6.76
C LYS A 132 -4.35 13.64 5.24
N GLN A 133 -3.30 13.20 4.56
CA GLN A 133 -3.18 13.32 3.10
C GLN A 133 -4.31 12.59 2.39
N ALA A 134 -4.68 11.38 2.84
CA ALA A 134 -5.79 10.65 2.24
C ALA A 134 -7.11 11.45 2.31
N LYS A 135 -7.39 12.11 3.44
CA LYS A 135 -8.56 12.97 3.57
C LYS A 135 -8.50 14.20 2.67
N GLU A 136 -7.36 14.87 2.60
CA GLU A 136 -7.15 16.05 1.75
C GLU A 136 -7.40 15.72 0.26
N ILE A 137 -6.87 14.58 -0.20
CA ILE A 137 -7.05 14.10 -1.58
C ILE A 137 -8.52 13.81 -1.89
N MET A 138 -9.28 13.27 -0.94
CA MET A 138 -10.71 12.94 -1.13
C MET A 138 -11.64 14.14 -0.95
N SER A 139 -11.13 15.28 -0.45
CA SER A 139 -11.90 16.53 -0.27
C SER A 139 -11.63 17.57 -1.36
N SER A 140 -10.75 17.25 -2.31
CA SER A 140 -10.40 18.09 -3.47
C SER A 140 -11.20 17.66 -4.68
#